data_AF-A0A4Z1FUS6-F1
#
_entry.id   AF-A0A4Z1FUS6-F1
#
_cell.length_a   1.000
_cell.length_b   1.000
_cell.length_c   1.000
_cell.angle_alpha   90.00
_cell.angle_beta   90.00
_cell.angle_gamma   90.00
#
_symmetry.space_group_name_H-M   'P 1'
#
loop_
_entity.id
_entity.type
_entity.pdbx_description
1 polymer ?
#
loop_
_entity_poly.entity_id
_entity_poly.type
_entity_poly.pdbx_seq_one_letter_code
_entity_poly.pdbx_strand_id
1 'polypeptide(L)'
;MFLQSGKSQLANLPSKPLIFVPDPPEEFTQFSRLPLELRRKIWGFAALSHPRVFELVWCSSEDELHQLFKVSKQTNRVPPIMEVNREACEEGMHIFEKRVFNNCNINIGSPFEVEGEKPQCTWFNPDLNTIYFGENTCIRTVADFFDLCWQMKLPKIAFAMNKHVHHSCDCNWNPGDWNFVHNMLTCLQMLHGRARKDANSSMFPGSPSTREVFIVIPSFVYRFEAGEMLNTATLRYSVRCYLCEGGQRVGAIWANEIRMERGKKIRHDGFTLSSEDCAKITMGTFLEDLKLRTGVDIGIGFCSDSDDFPGRYKMVNEAGLLNGTDEGIKECTVRIMARVMNRE
;
A
#
# COMPACT_ATOMS: atom_id res chain seq x y z
N MET A 1 -6.96 48.07 18.51
CA MET A 1 -7.36 46.67 18.83
C MET A 1 -6.79 45.81 17.70
N PHE A 2 -5.78 45.00 18.01
CA PHE A 2 -4.93 44.35 17.00
C PHE A 2 -5.61 43.13 16.38
N LEU A 3 -5.62 43.06 15.04
CA LEU A 3 -5.97 41.89 14.25
C LEU A 3 -4.85 40.85 14.36
N GLN A 4 -5.12 39.71 14.99
CA GLN A 4 -4.23 38.56 14.91
C GLN A 4 -4.57 37.72 13.68
N SER A 5 -3.62 37.73 12.74
CA SER A 5 -3.52 36.88 11.56
C SER A 5 -3.53 35.40 11.95
N GLY A 6 -4.49 34.64 11.43
CA GLY A 6 -4.57 33.19 11.55
C GLY A 6 -3.34 32.52 10.95
N LYS A 7 -2.52 31.89 11.80
CA LYS A 7 -1.42 31.02 11.36
C LYS A 7 -2.01 29.72 10.83
N SER A 8 -1.68 29.43 9.57
CA SER A 8 -1.97 28.20 8.84
C SER A 8 -1.54 26.95 9.62
N GLN A 9 -2.46 25.98 9.76
CA GLN A 9 -2.25 24.67 10.40
C GLN A 9 -1.44 23.68 9.53
N LEU A 10 -0.72 24.13 8.51
CA LEU A 10 0.18 23.27 7.71
C LEU A 10 1.51 22.89 8.41
N ALA A 11 1.73 23.32 9.66
CA ALA A 11 3.01 23.19 10.34
C ALA A 11 3.29 21.84 11.04
N ASN A 12 2.37 20.86 10.96
CA ASN A 12 2.49 19.59 11.69
C ASN A 12 2.79 18.37 10.80
N LEU A 13 3.30 18.57 9.58
CA LEU A 13 3.96 17.47 8.87
C LEU A 13 5.34 17.26 9.51
N PRO A 14 5.73 16.02 9.89
CA PRO A 14 7.06 15.77 10.44
C PRO A 14 8.11 16.23 9.42
N SER A 15 8.82 17.30 9.76
CA SER A 15 9.80 17.97 8.88
C SER A 15 11.10 17.19 8.68
N LYS A 16 11.22 16.00 9.27
CA LYS A 16 12.34 15.10 9.04
C LYS A 16 11.92 14.05 8.01
N PRO A 17 12.60 13.94 6.85
CA PRO A 17 12.42 12.79 5.99
C PRO A 17 12.67 11.52 6.80
N LEU A 18 11.72 10.58 6.76
CA LEU A 18 11.79 9.26 7.43
C LEU A 18 12.90 8.35 6.88
N ILE A 19 13.63 8.85 5.87
CA ILE A 19 14.71 8.17 5.17
C ILE A 19 16.01 8.71 5.76
N PHE A 20 16.78 7.82 6.39
CA PHE A 20 18.16 8.11 6.72
C PHE A 20 18.93 8.25 5.40
N VAL A 21 19.27 9.47 5.05
CA VAL A 21 20.15 9.76 3.92
C VAL A 21 21.56 9.76 4.50
N PRO A 22 22.46 8.83 4.12
CA PRO A 22 23.84 8.92 4.53
C PRO A 22 24.42 10.25 4.05
N ASP A 23 25.22 10.89 4.90
CA ASP A 23 25.84 12.16 4.55
C ASP A 23 26.66 12.00 3.27
N PRO A 24 26.63 12.98 2.36
CA PRO A 24 27.39 12.88 1.14
C PRO A 24 28.90 12.81 1.45
N PRO A 25 29.68 11.99 0.73
CA PRO A 25 31.14 12.01 0.85
C PRO A 25 31.65 13.44 0.71
N GLU A 26 32.66 13.81 1.50
CA GLU A 26 33.30 15.13 1.38
C GLU A 26 34.27 15.19 0.20
N GLU A 27 34.84 14.04 -0.16
CA GLU A 27 35.78 13.88 -1.26
C GLU A 27 35.17 13.02 -2.36
N PHE A 28 35.27 13.50 -3.61
CA PHE A 28 34.89 12.74 -4.79
C PHE A 28 36.06 12.79 -5.77
N THR A 29 36.63 11.64 -6.08
CA THR A 29 37.85 11.48 -6.87
C THR A 29 37.63 11.79 -8.36
N GLN A 30 36.59 11.23 -8.98
CA GLN A 30 36.31 11.39 -10.42
C GLN A 30 35.89 12.79 -10.85
N PHE A 31 35.14 13.49 -10.00
CA PHE A 31 34.64 14.84 -10.28
C PHE A 31 35.26 15.88 -9.36
N SER A 32 36.50 15.66 -8.92
CA SER A 32 37.23 16.57 -8.03
C SER A 32 37.26 18.02 -8.54
N ARG A 33 37.17 18.19 -9.87
CA ARG A 33 37.07 19.49 -10.55
C ARG A 33 35.70 20.15 -10.50
N LEU A 34 34.64 19.40 -10.22
CA LEU A 34 33.31 19.96 -10.03
C LEU A 34 33.21 20.62 -8.64
N PRO A 35 32.53 21.77 -8.53
CA PRO A 35 32.14 22.32 -7.24
C PRO A 35 31.50 21.28 -6.34
N LEU A 36 31.81 21.32 -5.03
CA LEU A 36 31.30 20.36 -4.04
C LEU A 36 29.77 20.23 -4.11
N GLU A 37 29.07 21.32 -4.36
CA GLU A 37 27.61 21.36 -4.53
C GLU A 37 27.12 20.47 -5.68
N LEU A 38 27.79 20.51 -6.84
CA LEU A 38 27.44 19.68 -7.99
C LEU A 38 27.76 18.21 -7.71
N ARG A 39 28.86 17.93 -7.03
CA ARG A 39 29.21 16.56 -6.62
C ARG A 39 28.16 15.99 -5.66
N ARG A 40 27.75 16.76 -4.66
CA ARG A 40 26.66 16.41 -3.73
C ARG A 40 25.33 16.23 -4.44
N LYS A 41 25.01 17.03 -5.46
CA LYS A 41 23.80 16.85 -6.28
C LYS A 41 23.86 15.57 -7.11
N ILE A 42 24.97 15.35 -7.83
CA ILE A 42 25.20 14.13 -8.60
C ILE A 42 25.08 12.92 -7.69
N TRP A 43 25.65 12.99 -6.48
CA TRP A 43 25.50 11.94 -5.50
C TRP A 43 24.07 11.77 -5.02
N GLY A 44 23.38 12.84 -4.60
CA GLY A 44 21.97 12.77 -4.24
C GLY A 44 21.10 12.15 -5.33
N PHE A 45 21.37 12.46 -6.60
CA PHE A 45 20.75 11.75 -7.71
C PHE A 45 21.21 10.28 -7.75
N ALA A 46 22.49 9.96 -7.78
CA ALA A 46 22.92 8.58 -7.94
C ALA A 46 22.51 7.66 -6.76
N ALA A 47 22.51 8.16 -5.52
CA ALA A 47 22.14 7.44 -4.30
C ALA A 47 20.63 7.34 -4.06
N LEU A 48 19.93 8.46 -4.25
CA LEU A 48 18.57 8.64 -3.76
C LEU A 48 17.55 8.72 -4.89
N SER A 49 17.98 8.75 -6.15
CA SER A 49 17.15 9.36 -7.19
C SER A 49 15.80 8.68 -7.37
N HIS A 50 15.66 7.37 -7.18
CA HIS A 50 14.39 6.73 -7.46
C HIS A 50 14.13 5.54 -6.54
N PRO A 51 13.11 5.62 -5.67
CA PRO A 51 12.46 4.43 -5.12
C PRO A 51 12.09 3.50 -6.26
N ARG A 52 12.64 2.28 -6.25
CA ARG A 52 12.31 1.27 -7.26
C ARG A 52 11.28 0.31 -6.71
N VAL A 53 10.47 -0.20 -7.61
CA VAL A 53 9.47 -1.22 -7.33
C VAL A 53 9.97 -2.54 -7.91
N PHE A 54 10.07 -3.56 -7.06
CA PHE A 54 10.40 -4.92 -7.45
C PHE A 54 9.14 -5.76 -7.46
N GLU A 55 8.68 -6.11 -8.65
CA GLU A 55 7.52 -6.96 -8.82
C GLU A 55 7.90 -8.41 -8.62
N LEU A 56 7.16 -9.11 -7.76
CA LEU A 56 7.25 -10.56 -7.64
C LEU A 56 6.29 -11.21 -8.65
N VAL A 57 6.82 -12.18 -9.39
CA VAL A 57 6.10 -12.94 -10.40
C VAL A 57 6.31 -14.43 -10.18
N TRP A 58 5.37 -15.24 -10.66
CA TRP A 58 5.52 -16.68 -10.62
C TRP A 58 6.58 -17.18 -11.60
N CYS A 59 7.25 -18.28 -11.23
CA CYS A 59 8.27 -18.90 -12.08
C CYS A 59 7.72 -19.91 -13.09
N SER A 60 6.54 -20.45 -12.82
CA SER A 60 5.91 -21.53 -13.58
C SER A 60 4.79 -21.00 -14.46
N SER A 61 4.67 -21.53 -15.68
CA SER A 61 3.48 -21.39 -16.52
C SER A 61 2.38 -22.40 -16.18
N GLU A 62 2.71 -23.40 -15.35
CA GLU A 62 1.74 -24.37 -14.84
C GLU A 62 1.10 -23.79 -13.57
N ASP A 63 -0.22 -23.62 -13.64
CA ASP A 63 -1.10 -22.95 -12.66
C ASP A 63 -1.08 -23.57 -11.24
N GLU A 64 -0.37 -24.67 -11.03
CA GLU A 64 -0.42 -25.42 -9.78
C GLU A 64 0.66 -25.03 -8.76
N LEU A 65 1.70 -24.29 -9.17
CA LEU A 65 2.87 -23.99 -8.33
C LEU A 65 2.97 -22.51 -7.93
N HIS A 66 1.93 -21.98 -7.28
CA HIS A 66 1.91 -20.63 -6.69
C HIS A 66 2.96 -20.40 -5.57
N GLN A 67 3.65 -21.47 -5.17
CA GLN A 67 4.76 -21.40 -4.22
C GLN A 67 6.00 -20.78 -4.86
N LEU A 68 6.20 -20.92 -6.17
CA LEU A 68 7.45 -20.53 -6.82
C LEU A 68 7.38 -19.10 -7.36
N PHE A 69 8.17 -18.20 -6.80
CA PHE A 69 8.26 -16.81 -7.19
C PHE A 69 9.69 -16.34 -7.42
N LYS A 70 9.83 -15.32 -8.25
CA LYS A 70 11.06 -14.54 -8.47
C LYS A 70 10.72 -13.07 -8.72
N VAL A 71 11.74 -12.21 -8.67
CA VAL A 71 11.59 -10.82 -9.13
C VAL A 71 11.52 -10.79 -10.65
N SER A 72 10.59 -10.02 -11.21
CA SER A 72 10.45 -9.87 -12.65
C SER A 72 11.74 -9.36 -13.29
N LYS A 73 12.06 -9.86 -14.49
CA LYS A 73 13.27 -9.42 -15.23
C LYS A 73 13.26 -7.91 -15.48
N GLN A 74 12.07 -7.32 -15.60
CA GLN A 74 11.89 -5.93 -15.98
C GLN A 74 12.20 -5.01 -14.79
N THR A 75 11.81 -5.42 -13.58
CA THR A 75 12.12 -4.68 -12.36
C THR A 75 13.50 -5.03 -11.78
N ASN A 76 14.05 -6.23 -12.06
CA ASN A 76 15.39 -6.63 -11.63
C ASN A 76 16.50 -6.08 -12.54
N ARG A 77 16.61 -4.75 -12.59
CA ARG A 77 17.70 -4.06 -13.29
C ARG A 77 18.77 -3.61 -12.30
N VAL A 78 20.02 -3.66 -12.75
CA VAL A 78 21.15 -3.08 -12.02
C VAL A 78 20.87 -1.57 -11.87
N PRO A 79 21.02 -0.99 -10.66
CA PRO A 79 20.85 0.44 -10.47
C PRO A 79 21.79 1.21 -11.40
N PRO A 80 21.35 2.30 -12.05
CA PRO A 80 22.19 3.05 -12.99
C PRO A 80 23.55 3.45 -12.42
N ILE A 81 23.62 3.80 -11.13
CA ILE A 81 24.90 4.15 -10.46
C ILE A 81 25.95 3.03 -10.56
N MET A 82 25.51 1.77 -10.56
CA MET A 82 26.41 0.62 -10.62
C MET A 82 26.89 0.29 -12.04
N GLU A 83 26.32 0.92 -13.07
CA GLU A 83 26.67 0.69 -14.48
C GLU A 83 27.58 1.79 -15.06
N VAL A 84 27.77 2.91 -14.36
CA VAL A 84 28.51 4.08 -14.90
C VAL A 84 30.01 3.80 -15.01
N ASN A 85 30.66 3.47 -13.89
CA ASN A 85 32.09 3.17 -13.82
C ASN A 85 32.41 2.40 -12.52
N ARG A 86 33.68 2.01 -12.34
CA ARG A 86 34.13 1.24 -11.18
C ARG A 86 33.89 1.95 -9.84
N GLU A 87 34.26 3.22 -9.71
CA GLU A 87 34.11 3.98 -8.47
C GLU A 87 32.64 4.19 -8.11
N ALA A 88 31.79 4.50 -9.09
CA ALA A 88 30.35 4.62 -8.89
C ALA A 88 29.70 3.28 -8.48
N CYS A 89 30.20 2.16 -9.01
CA CYS A 89 29.79 0.83 -8.61
C CYS A 89 30.20 0.51 -7.17
N GLU A 90 31.44 0.81 -6.77
CA GLU A 90 31.94 0.67 -5.40
C GLU A 90 31.10 1.51 -4.43
N GLU A 91 30.77 2.77 -4.79
CA GLU A 91 29.88 3.62 -4.00
C GLU A 91 28.45 3.06 -3.92
N GLY A 92 27.92 2.59 -5.05
CA GLY A 92 26.61 1.93 -5.11
C GLY A 92 26.53 0.71 -4.18
N MET A 93 27.61 -0.06 -4.04
CA MET A 93 27.67 -1.20 -3.14
C MET A 93 27.55 -0.82 -1.65
N HIS A 94 27.80 0.43 -1.26
CA HIS A 94 27.54 0.90 0.10
C HIS A 94 26.05 1.14 0.40
N ILE A 95 25.23 1.34 -0.64
CA ILE A 95 23.80 1.65 -0.53
C ILE A 95 22.94 0.42 -0.85
N PHE A 96 23.33 -0.32 -1.87
CA PHE A 96 22.57 -1.43 -2.42
C PHE A 96 23.14 -2.74 -1.91
N GLU A 97 22.27 -3.52 -1.27
CA GLU A 97 22.60 -4.87 -0.85
C GLU A 97 22.28 -5.86 -1.97
N LYS A 98 23.17 -6.81 -2.21
CA LYS A 98 22.87 -7.92 -3.11
C LYS A 98 21.97 -8.92 -2.38
N ARG A 99 20.72 -9.05 -2.82
CA ARG A 99 19.70 -9.94 -2.24
C ARG A 99 19.17 -10.94 -3.25
N VAL A 100 18.62 -12.04 -2.76
CA VAL A 100 17.95 -13.06 -3.58
C VAL A 100 16.50 -13.10 -3.12
N PHE A 101 15.60 -12.78 -4.05
CA PHE A 101 14.15 -12.82 -3.85
C PHE A 101 13.58 -13.84 -4.84
N ASN A 102 13.94 -15.10 -4.61
CA ASN A 102 13.59 -16.22 -5.48
C ASN A 102 13.59 -17.50 -4.65
N ASN A 103 12.57 -18.33 -4.80
CA ASN A 103 12.55 -19.69 -4.24
C ASN A 103 12.43 -20.79 -5.31
N CYS A 104 12.48 -20.44 -6.60
CA CYS A 104 12.39 -21.37 -7.73
C CYS A 104 13.60 -22.31 -7.87
N ASN A 105 14.66 -22.09 -7.10
CA ASN A 105 15.86 -22.93 -7.06
C ASN A 105 15.95 -23.76 -5.76
N ILE A 106 14.95 -23.70 -4.89
CA ILE A 106 14.92 -24.49 -3.65
C ILE A 106 14.27 -25.83 -4.02
N ASN A 107 15.06 -26.78 -4.49
CA ASN A 107 14.57 -28.14 -4.74
C ASN A 107 14.04 -28.75 -3.43
N ILE A 108 12.71 -28.82 -3.29
CA ILE A 108 12.02 -29.42 -2.13
C ILE A 108 12.05 -30.97 -2.17
N GLY A 109 12.55 -31.61 -3.24
CA GLY A 109 12.66 -33.08 -3.22
C GLY A 109 13.24 -33.79 -4.46
N SER A 110 13.53 -33.08 -5.56
CA SER A 110 14.13 -33.71 -6.75
C SER A 110 15.41 -32.99 -7.13
N PRO A 111 16.49 -33.70 -7.51
CA PRO A 111 17.68 -33.11 -8.10
C PRO A 111 17.37 -32.75 -9.56
N PHE A 112 16.58 -31.71 -9.80
CA PHE A 112 16.66 -31.05 -11.09
C PHE A 112 17.92 -30.19 -11.07
N GLU A 113 18.97 -30.80 -11.61
CA GLU A 113 20.12 -30.16 -12.22
C GLU A 113 19.62 -29.19 -13.30
N VAL A 114 19.21 -27.98 -12.92
CA VAL A 114 19.48 -26.86 -13.82
C VAL A 114 20.93 -26.50 -13.57
N GLU A 115 21.84 -27.35 -14.06
CA GLU A 115 23.28 -27.10 -14.08
C GLU A 115 23.52 -25.73 -14.74
N GLY A 116 23.82 -24.72 -13.91
CA GLY A 116 24.44 -23.47 -14.37
C GLY A 116 23.68 -22.16 -14.12
N GLU A 117 22.38 -22.17 -13.81
CA GLU A 117 21.68 -20.90 -13.55
C GLU A 117 21.90 -20.43 -12.10
N LYS A 118 22.87 -19.53 -11.93
CA LYS A 118 23.10 -18.83 -10.67
C LYS A 118 21.80 -18.17 -10.19
N PRO A 119 21.48 -18.24 -8.89
CA PRO A 119 20.28 -17.62 -8.36
C PRO A 119 20.23 -16.14 -8.75
N GLN A 120 19.08 -15.72 -9.27
CA GLN A 120 18.87 -14.36 -9.73
C GLN A 120 19.07 -13.39 -8.56
N CYS A 121 20.21 -12.71 -8.55
CA CYS A 121 20.54 -11.70 -7.55
C CYS A 121 19.94 -10.35 -7.96
N THR A 122 19.52 -9.59 -6.97
CA THR A 122 18.94 -8.25 -7.11
C THR A 122 19.74 -7.28 -6.26
N TRP A 123 20.09 -6.12 -6.82
CA TRP A 123 20.66 -5.02 -6.05
C TRP A 123 19.51 -4.25 -5.38
N PHE A 124 19.39 -4.32 -4.06
CA PHE A 124 18.26 -3.82 -3.29
C PHE A 124 18.73 -2.79 -2.25
N ASN A 125 18.31 -1.54 -2.41
CA ASN A 125 18.36 -0.50 -1.38
C ASN A 125 17.25 -0.76 -0.34
N PRO A 126 17.62 -1.09 0.91
CA PRO A 126 16.69 -1.49 1.97
C PRO A 126 15.99 -0.34 2.68
N ASP A 127 16.18 0.91 2.22
CA ASP A 127 15.52 2.10 2.75
C ASP A 127 14.50 2.69 1.76
N LEU A 128 14.73 2.52 0.47
CA LEU A 128 13.93 3.16 -0.58
C LEU A 128 13.06 2.20 -1.40
N ASN A 129 13.52 0.97 -1.63
CA ASN A 129 12.85 0.09 -2.58
C ASN A 129 11.61 -0.57 -1.97
N THR A 130 10.66 -0.85 -2.85
CA THR A 130 9.37 -1.43 -2.52
C THR A 130 9.27 -2.82 -3.15
N ILE A 131 8.84 -3.82 -2.38
CA ILE A 131 8.42 -5.12 -2.93
C ILE A 131 6.96 -4.99 -3.32
N TYR A 132 6.63 -5.34 -4.57
CA TYR A 132 5.29 -5.27 -5.11
C TYR A 132 4.77 -6.65 -5.47
N PHE A 133 3.63 -6.98 -4.90
CA PHE A 133 2.84 -8.16 -5.23
C PHE A 133 1.76 -7.73 -6.23
N GLY A 134 1.98 -8.08 -7.50
CA GLY A 134 1.09 -7.72 -8.62
C GLY A 134 -0.27 -8.43 -8.58
N GLU A 135 -1.13 -8.12 -9.56
CA GLU A 135 -2.52 -8.61 -9.62
C GLU A 135 -2.63 -10.14 -9.59
N ASN A 136 -1.65 -10.83 -10.19
CA ASN A 136 -1.59 -12.28 -10.25
C ASN A 136 -0.84 -12.90 -9.07
N THR A 137 -0.59 -12.16 -7.99
CA THR A 137 0.09 -12.73 -6.81
C THR A 137 -0.92 -13.39 -5.88
N CYS A 138 -0.82 -14.71 -5.73
CA CYS A 138 -1.57 -15.43 -4.72
C CYS A 138 -1.06 -15.07 -3.31
N ILE A 139 -1.96 -15.05 -2.34
CA ILE A 139 -1.57 -14.86 -0.95
C ILE A 139 -0.59 -15.94 -0.43
N ARG A 140 -0.68 -17.19 -0.92
CA ARG A 140 0.30 -18.22 -0.58
C ARG A 140 1.72 -17.79 -0.96
N THR A 141 1.88 -17.11 -2.10
CA THR A 141 3.16 -16.54 -2.53
C THR A 141 3.65 -15.45 -1.56
N VAL A 142 2.75 -14.59 -1.08
CA VAL A 142 3.06 -13.56 -0.07
C VAL A 142 3.55 -14.21 1.22
N ALA A 143 2.86 -15.27 1.65
CA ALA A 143 3.18 -16.10 2.78
C ALA A 143 4.59 -16.70 2.68
N ASP A 144 4.84 -17.46 1.62
CA ASP A 144 6.13 -18.10 1.35
C ASP A 144 7.25 -17.06 1.23
N PHE A 145 6.96 -15.88 0.67
CA PHE A 145 7.91 -14.78 0.61
C PHE A 145 8.31 -14.28 2.00
N PHE A 146 7.37 -14.04 2.91
CA PHE A 146 7.73 -13.62 4.26
C PHE A 146 8.42 -14.71 5.06
N ASP A 147 8.05 -15.97 4.87
CA ASP A 147 8.77 -17.10 5.50
C ASP A 147 10.23 -17.16 5.04
N LEU A 148 10.50 -16.83 3.77
CA LEU A 148 11.87 -16.75 3.25
C LEU A 148 12.61 -15.49 3.73
N CYS A 149 11.92 -14.35 3.80
CA CYS A 149 12.52 -13.03 3.97
C CYS A 149 12.28 -12.38 5.34
N TRP A 150 11.81 -13.11 6.36
CA TRP A 150 11.42 -12.55 7.67
C TRP A 150 12.53 -11.79 8.40
N GLN A 151 13.79 -12.18 8.20
CA GLN A 151 14.95 -11.48 8.77
C GLN A 151 15.39 -10.27 7.95
N MET A 152 14.90 -10.13 6.71
CA MET A 152 15.31 -9.06 5.82
C MET A 152 14.60 -7.76 6.15
N LYS A 153 15.34 -6.66 6.02
CA LYS A 153 14.78 -5.30 6.11
C LYS A 153 13.98 -4.97 4.85
N LEU A 154 12.65 -4.94 4.97
CA LEU A 154 11.67 -4.69 3.91
C LEU A 154 10.77 -3.52 4.33
N PRO A 155 11.24 -2.26 4.27
CA PRO A 155 10.52 -1.12 4.83
C PRO A 155 9.22 -0.79 4.09
N LYS A 156 9.13 -1.16 2.81
CA LYS A 156 8.06 -0.76 1.90
C LYS A 156 7.55 -1.95 1.14
N ILE A 157 6.25 -2.19 1.24
CA ILE A 157 5.59 -3.32 0.61
C ILE A 157 4.31 -2.83 -0.05
N ALA A 158 4.03 -3.32 -1.25
CA ALA A 158 2.91 -2.89 -2.07
C ALA A 158 2.12 -4.10 -2.57
N PHE A 159 0.79 -4.00 -2.58
CA PHE A 159 -0.09 -5.05 -3.10
C PHE A 159 -1.06 -4.45 -4.11
N ALA A 160 -1.22 -5.11 -5.25
CA ALA A 160 -2.31 -4.82 -6.15
C ALA A 160 -3.65 -5.18 -5.50
N MET A 161 -4.58 -4.25 -5.51
CA MET A 161 -5.94 -4.45 -5.09
C MET A 161 -6.71 -5.13 -6.22
N ASN A 162 -6.61 -6.45 -6.30
CA ASN A 162 -7.40 -7.24 -7.24
C ASN A 162 -7.75 -8.62 -6.64
N LYS A 163 -8.67 -9.29 -7.31
CA LYS A 163 -9.36 -10.54 -7.01
C LYS A 163 -8.51 -11.65 -6.43
N HIS A 164 -7.24 -11.83 -6.78
CA HIS A 164 -6.48 -13.01 -6.31
C HIS A 164 -5.98 -12.92 -4.87
N VAL A 165 -5.96 -11.72 -4.30
CA VAL A 165 -5.82 -11.55 -2.85
C VAL A 165 -7.14 -11.84 -2.14
N HIS A 166 -8.27 -11.59 -2.81
CA HIS A 166 -9.63 -11.65 -2.27
C HIS A 166 -10.44 -12.91 -2.60
N HIS A 167 -9.97 -13.76 -3.50
CA HIS A 167 -10.64 -14.99 -3.91
C HIS A 167 -9.72 -16.17 -3.66
N SER A 168 -10.32 -17.30 -3.30
CA SER A 168 -9.63 -18.57 -3.19
C SER A 168 -8.94 -18.86 -4.53
N CYS A 169 -7.65 -18.59 -4.55
CA CYS A 169 -6.74 -19.27 -5.43
C CYS A 169 -6.99 -20.79 -5.34
N ASP A 170 -7.03 -21.49 -6.48
CA ASP A 170 -7.20 -22.95 -6.53
C ASP A 170 -6.02 -23.75 -5.94
N CYS A 171 -5.06 -23.08 -5.28
CA CYS A 171 -3.86 -23.69 -4.70
C CYS A 171 -4.09 -24.64 -3.52
N ASN A 172 -5.32 -25.06 -3.23
CA ASN A 172 -5.68 -25.88 -2.05
C ASN A 172 -5.11 -25.36 -0.72
N TRP A 173 -4.69 -24.09 -0.67
CA TRP A 173 -4.08 -23.51 0.51
C TRP A 173 -5.18 -22.99 1.42
N ASN A 174 -5.55 -23.82 2.39
CA ASN A 174 -6.47 -23.47 3.45
C ASN A 174 -5.69 -23.47 4.77
N PRO A 175 -5.03 -22.37 5.17
CA PRO A 175 -4.53 -22.32 6.53
C PRO A 175 -5.79 -22.32 7.42
N GLY A 176 -5.88 -23.24 8.37
CA GLY A 176 -7.12 -23.46 9.14
C GLY A 176 -7.66 -22.23 9.89
N ASP A 177 -6.88 -21.15 9.96
CA ASP A 177 -7.23 -19.84 10.51
C ASP A 177 -7.57 -18.77 9.44
N TRP A 178 -7.67 -19.15 8.16
CA TRP A 178 -8.03 -18.22 7.08
C TRP A 178 -9.51 -17.90 7.14
N ASN A 179 -9.83 -16.67 7.51
CA ASN A 179 -11.17 -16.16 7.30
C ASN A 179 -11.26 -15.55 5.89
N PHE A 180 -11.83 -16.32 4.94
CA PHE A 180 -12.08 -15.87 3.57
C PHE A 180 -12.94 -14.59 3.49
N VAL A 181 -13.65 -14.24 4.57
CA VAL A 181 -14.46 -13.03 4.65
C VAL A 181 -13.60 -11.77 4.87
N HIS A 182 -12.33 -11.91 5.31
CA HIS A 182 -11.46 -10.79 5.69
C HIS A 182 -10.08 -10.84 5.04
N ASN A 183 -10.02 -11.15 3.74
CA ASN A 183 -8.76 -11.37 3.03
C ASN A 183 -7.76 -10.20 3.13
N MET A 184 -8.24 -8.97 3.16
CA MET A 184 -7.37 -7.80 3.32
C MET A 184 -6.77 -7.72 4.73
N LEU A 185 -7.59 -7.90 5.76
CA LEU A 185 -7.09 -7.94 7.13
C LEU A 185 -6.04 -9.03 7.26
N THR A 186 -6.26 -10.18 6.64
CA THR A 186 -5.29 -11.27 6.64
C THR A 186 -4.00 -10.87 5.93
N CYS A 187 -4.05 -10.15 4.81
CA CYS A 187 -2.85 -9.58 4.19
C CYS A 187 -2.10 -8.65 5.14
N LEU A 188 -2.81 -7.73 5.79
CA LEU A 188 -2.22 -6.82 6.76
C LEU A 188 -1.63 -7.58 7.97
N GLN A 189 -2.30 -8.64 8.43
CA GLN A 189 -1.80 -9.51 9.49
C GLN A 189 -0.55 -10.28 9.05
N MET A 190 -0.50 -10.75 7.81
CA MET A 190 0.67 -11.40 7.23
C MET A 190 1.87 -10.45 7.14
N LEU A 191 1.64 -9.17 6.82
CA LEU A 191 2.69 -8.16 6.76
C LEU A 191 3.33 -7.87 8.12
N HIS A 192 2.48 -7.68 9.12
CA HIS A 192 2.93 -7.29 10.46
C HIS A 192 3.37 -8.48 11.31
N GLY A 193 3.01 -9.70 10.90
CA GLY A 193 3.10 -10.89 11.72
C GLY A 193 2.12 -10.82 12.89
N ARG A 194 1.84 -11.97 13.52
CA ARG A 194 1.22 -11.98 14.85
C ARG A 194 2.30 -12.12 15.91
N ALA A 195 2.04 -11.54 17.08
CA ALA A 195 2.87 -11.84 18.24
C ALA A 195 2.85 -13.36 18.46
N ARG A 196 4.04 -13.98 18.59
CA ARG A 196 4.21 -15.45 18.65
C ARG A 196 3.34 -16.14 19.71
N LYS A 197 2.97 -15.41 20.77
CA LYS A 197 2.09 -15.85 21.86
C LYS A 197 0.61 -15.99 21.45
N ASP A 198 0.18 -15.30 20.40
CA ASP A 198 -1.19 -15.26 19.90
C ASP A 198 -1.34 -16.07 18.59
N ALA A 199 -0.27 -16.76 18.16
CA ALA A 199 -0.22 -17.60 16.98
C ALA A 199 -0.40 -19.07 17.39
N ASN A 200 -1.53 -19.67 17.04
CA ASN A 200 -1.86 -21.06 17.40
C ASN A 200 -1.16 -22.11 16.52
N SER A 201 -0.56 -21.71 15.40
CA SER A 201 0.30 -22.54 14.54
C SER A 201 1.21 -21.64 13.71
N SER A 202 1.85 -22.18 12.66
CA SER A 202 2.83 -21.61 11.73
C SER A 202 2.43 -20.31 11.00
N MET A 203 1.89 -19.33 11.72
CA MET A 203 1.53 -18.04 11.16
C MET A 203 2.79 -17.27 10.79
N PHE A 204 2.67 -16.56 9.67
CA PHE A 204 3.74 -15.81 9.05
C PHE A 204 4.39 -14.85 10.05
N PRO A 205 5.73 -14.84 10.14
CA PRO A 205 6.46 -13.91 11.00
C PRO A 205 6.28 -12.46 10.55
N GLY A 206 5.78 -12.25 9.33
CA GLY A 206 5.73 -10.95 8.67
C GLY A 206 7.12 -10.36 8.49
N SER A 207 7.19 -9.04 8.31
CA SER A 207 8.45 -8.31 8.42
C SER A 207 8.32 -7.19 9.44
N PRO A 208 8.97 -7.30 10.63
CA PRO A 208 8.91 -6.27 11.67
C PRO A 208 9.55 -4.94 11.23
N SER A 209 10.28 -4.97 10.12
CA SER A 209 10.90 -3.80 9.52
C SER A 209 9.99 -3.03 8.56
N THR A 210 8.81 -3.57 8.22
CA THR A 210 7.84 -2.91 7.33
C THR A 210 7.28 -1.66 8.02
N ARG A 211 7.51 -0.50 7.39
CA ARG A 211 7.05 0.81 7.87
C ARG A 211 5.91 1.37 7.03
N GLU A 212 5.90 1.05 5.75
CA GLU A 212 4.94 1.55 4.78
C GLU A 212 4.34 0.37 4.00
N VAL A 213 3.01 0.32 3.99
CA VAL A 213 2.23 -0.62 3.17
C VAL A 213 1.43 0.19 2.17
N PHE A 214 1.65 -0.08 0.89
CA PHE A 214 0.91 0.51 -0.20
C PHE A 214 -0.14 -0.47 -0.68
N ILE A 215 -1.36 0.01 -0.82
CA ILE A 215 -2.39 -0.72 -1.54
C ILE A 215 -2.57 0.00 -2.87
N VAL A 216 -2.21 -0.71 -3.93
CA VAL A 216 -2.03 -0.18 -5.27
C VAL A 216 -3.27 -0.53 -6.07
N ILE A 217 -3.86 0.49 -6.68
CA ILE A 217 -4.97 0.30 -7.59
C ILE A 217 -4.43 0.56 -8.99
N PRO A 218 -4.29 -0.47 -9.82
CA PRO A 218 -3.78 -0.31 -11.17
C PRO A 218 -4.66 0.66 -11.95
N SER A 219 -4.03 1.69 -12.53
CA SER A 219 -4.74 2.61 -13.41
C SER A 219 -5.17 1.87 -14.66
N PHE A 220 -6.36 2.14 -15.18
CA PHE A 220 -6.81 1.61 -16.47
C PHE A 220 -5.88 2.01 -17.64
N VAL A 221 -5.13 3.11 -17.49
CA VAL A 221 -4.13 3.58 -18.48
C VAL A 221 -2.77 2.90 -18.28
N TYR A 222 -2.54 2.30 -17.11
CA TYR A 222 -1.23 1.81 -16.68
C TYR A 222 -1.38 0.40 -16.10
N ARG A 223 -1.88 -0.51 -16.94
CA ARG A 223 -1.92 -1.94 -16.67
C ARG A 223 -0.72 -2.61 -17.34
N PHE A 224 0.02 -3.36 -16.55
CA PHE A 224 1.06 -4.25 -17.04
C PHE A 224 0.59 -5.67 -16.76
N GLU A 225 0.81 -6.55 -17.72
CA GLU A 225 0.75 -7.97 -17.40
C GLU A 225 1.84 -8.31 -16.37
N ALA A 226 1.64 -9.41 -15.63
CA ALA A 226 2.60 -9.83 -14.62
C ALA A 226 4.01 -9.99 -15.23
N GLY A 227 4.97 -9.24 -14.71
CA GLY A 227 6.35 -9.24 -15.17
C GLY A 227 6.70 -8.23 -16.26
N GLU A 228 5.71 -7.50 -16.78
CA GLU A 228 5.91 -6.43 -17.75
C GLU A 228 6.07 -5.05 -17.09
N MET A 229 5.92 -4.95 -15.77
CA MET A 229 6.07 -3.68 -15.07
C MET A 229 7.50 -3.14 -15.21
N LEU A 230 7.60 -1.91 -15.71
CA LEU A 230 8.88 -1.24 -15.93
C LEU A 230 9.58 -0.92 -14.59
N ASN A 231 10.90 -1.01 -14.54
CA ASN A 231 11.72 -0.59 -13.39
C ASN A 231 11.61 0.91 -13.05
N THR A 232 11.09 1.72 -13.98
CA THR A 232 10.81 3.15 -13.81
C THR A 232 9.41 3.40 -13.26
N ALA A 233 8.60 2.35 -13.04
CA ALA A 233 7.29 2.50 -12.42
C ALA A 233 7.42 3.10 -11.02
N THR A 234 6.65 4.15 -10.76
CA THR A 234 6.58 4.81 -9.45
C THR A 234 5.17 4.68 -8.89
N LEU A 235 5.06 4.37 -7.60
CA LEU A 235 3.80 4.48 -6.89
C LEU A 235 3.54 5.96 -6.56
N ARG A 236 2.33 6.43 -6.83
CA ARG A 236 1.88 7.77 -6.45
C ARG A 236 0.75 7.63 -5.45
N TYR A 237 0.81 8.42 -4.38
CA TYR A 237 -0.33 8.54 -3.48
C TYR A 237 -1.53 9.03 -4.28
N SER A 238 -2.68 8.40 -4.07
CA SER A 238 -3.90 8.92 -4.64
C SER A 238 -4.18 10.28 -3.99
N VAL A 239 -4.20 11.33 -4.81
CA VAL A 239 -4.56 12.69 -4.37
C VAL A 239 -6.04 12.77 -3.98
N ARG A 240 -6.81 11.72 -4.27
CA ARG A 240 -8.25 11.63 -4.08
C ARG A 240 -8.62 10.28 -3.44
N CYS A 241 -9.28 10.28 -2.28
CA CYS A 241 -9.82 9.09 -1.62
C CYS A 241 -11.00 8.43 -2.37
N TYR A 242 -11.20 8.74 -3.66
CA TYR A 242 -12.35 8.34 -4.47
C TYR A 242 -12.10 7.07 -5.30
N LEU A 243 -11.23 6.18 -4.83
CA LEU A 243 -11.04 4.92 -5.53
C LEU A 243 -12.26 4.03 -5.27
N CYS A 244 -13.02 3.79 -6.33
CA CYS A 244 -14.17 2.92 -6.31
C CYS A 244 -13.86 1.64 -7.09
N GLU A 245 -14.07 0.48 -6.47
CA GLU A 245 -14.09 -0.81 -7.15
C GLU A 245 -15.54 -1.30 -7.15
N GLY A 246 -16.10 -1.63 -8.32
CA GLY A 246 -17.52 -2.02 -8.42
C GLY A 246 -18.51 -0.97 -7.90
N GLY A 247 -18.15 0.33 -7.98
CA GLY A 247 -18.98 1.43 -7.48
C GLY A 247 -18.88 1.67 -5.96
N GLN A 248 -18.26 0.78 -5.20
CA GLN A 248 -18.03 0.97 -3.77
C GLN A 248 -16.68 1.62 -3.50
N ARG A 249 -16.65 2.62 -2.61
CA ARG A 249 -15.40 3.25 -2.17
C ARG A 249 -14.59 2.23 -1.39
N VAL A 250 -13.45 1.87 -1.95
CA VAL A 250 -12.47 0.93 -1.39
C VAL A 250 -12.13 1.30 0.06
N GLY A 251 -11.84 2.58 0.30
CA GLY A 251 -11.54 3.07 1.64
C GLY A 251 -12.70 2.90 2.63
N ALA A 252 -13.95 2.91 2.19
CA ALA A 252 -15.12 2.69 3.03
C ALA A 252 -15.32 1.20 3.37
N ILE A 253 -15.13 0.31 2.40
CA ILE A 253 -15.13 -1.15 2.64
C ILE A 253 -14.06 -1.48 3.69
N TRP A 254 -12.87 -0.92 3.55
CA TRP A 254 -11.77 -1.19 4.48
C TRP A 254 -11.99 -0.57 5.84
N ALA A 255 -12.50 0.66 5.91
CA ALA A 255 -12.87 1.26 7.17
C ALA A 255 -13.90 0.36 7.89
N ASN A 256 -14.83 -0.25 7.16
CA ASN A 256 -15.82 -1.18 7.69
C ASN A 256 -15.20 -2.52 8.15
N GLU A 257 -14.27 -3.11 7.39
CA GLU A 257 -13.56 -4.34 7.80
C GLU A 257 -12.65 -4.11 9.00
N ILE A 258 -11.84 -3.04 8.98
CA ILE A 258 -10.99 -2.63 10.10
C ILE A 258 -11.86 -2.31 11.33
N ARG A 259 -13.05 -1.73 11.14
CA ARG A 259 -14.04 -1.44 12.18
C ARG A 259 -14.60 -2.71 12.83
N MET A 260 -14.87 -3.76 12.06
CA MET A 260 -15.40 -5.03 12.57
C MET A 260 -14.40 -5.74 13.49
N GLU A 261 -13.11 -5.54 13.26
CA GLU A 261 -12.02 -6.27 13.94
C GLU A 261 -11.31 -5.44 15.02
N ARG A 262 -11.30 -4.11 14.91
CA ARG A 262 -10.78 -3.23 15.96
C ARG A 262 -11.87 -2.80 16.93
N GLY A 263 -12.17 -3.69 17.87
CA GLY A 263 -12.64 -3.29 19.18
C GLY A 263 -11.58 -2.47 19.92
N LYS A 264 -11.44 -1.16 19.60
CA LYS A 264 -11.09 -0.02 20.49
C LYS A 264 -10.68 1.25 19.71
N LYS A 265 -11.52 2.28 19.86
CA LYS A 265 -11.26 3.74 19.79
C LYS A 265 -10.99 4.39 18.42
N ILE A 266 -11.76 4.05 17.39
CA ILE A 266 -12.18 5.09 16.44
C ILE A 266 -13.63 5.41 16.81
N ARG A 267 -13.91 6.65 17.22
CA ARG A 267 -15.28 7.11 17.42
C ARG A 267 -15.86 7.34 16.04
N HIS A 268 -16.79 6.48 15.64
CA HIS A 268 -17.47 6.55 14.35
C HIS A 268 -18.98 6.42 14.56
N ASP A 269 -19.74 7.06 13.68
CA ASP A 269 -21.18 6.82 13.52
C ASP A 269 -21.51 6.89 12.03
N GLY A 270 -22.64 6.34 11.62
CA GLY A 270 -23.05 6.37 10.23
C GLY A 270 -24.49 5.96 10.04
N PHE A 271 -25.10 6.48 8.99
CA PHE A 271 -26.49 6.18 8.66
C PHE A 271 -26.73 6.26 7.15
N THR A 272 -27.80 5.62 6.72
CA THR A 272 -28.22 5.56 5.33
C THR A 272 -29.14 6.72 4.97
N LEU A 273 -29.02 7.22 3.74
CA LEU A 273 -29.79 8.32 3.17
C LEU A 273 -30.30 7.92 1.79
N SER A 274 -31.49 8.39 1.42
CA SER A 274 -31.93 8.32 0.02
C SER A 274 -31.08 9.25 -0.86
N SER A 275 -31.02 9.03 -2.17
CA SER A 275 -30.35 9.99 -3.09
C SER A 275 -30.91 11.40 -3.03
N GLU A 276 -32.21 11.55 -2.80
CA GLU A 276 -32.82 12.87 -2.65
C GLU A 276 -32.31 13.57 -1.38
N ASP A 277 -32.23 12.84 -0.27
CA ASP A 277 -31.74 13.38 1.01
C ASP A 277 -30.24 13.65 1.00
N CYS A 278 -29.48 12.81 0.30
CA CYS A 278 -28.07 13.02 0.03
C CYS A 278 -27.84 14.31 -0.78
N ALA A 279 -28.65 14.57 -1.81
CA ALA A 279 -28.57 15.81 -2.58
C ALA A 279 -28.84 17.04 -1.70
N LYS A 280 -29.84 16.99 -0.80
CA LYS A 280 -30.17 18.10 0.12
C LYS A 280 -29.00 18.52 1.01
N ILE A 281 -28.17 17.56 1.44
CA ILE A 281 -27.05 17.83 2.34
C ILE A 281 -25.74 18.12 1.61
N THR A 282 -25.58 17.63 0.38
CA THR A 282 -24.38 17.88 -0.44
C THR A 282 -24.45 19.17 -1.24
N MET A 283 -25.64 19.78 -1.38
CA MET A 283 -25.77 21.10 -1.98
C MET A 283 -25.24 22.21 -1.06
N GLY A 284 -24.29 23.00 -1.57
CA GLY A 284 -23.74 24.18 -0.89
C GLY A 284 -22.58 23.86 0.06
N THR A 285 -22.36 24.71 1.07
CA THR A 285 -21.25 24.61 2.03
C THR A 285 -21.59 23.84 3.31
N PHE A 286 -22.80 23.28 3.40
CA PHE A 286 -23.35 22.73 4.64
C PHE A 286 -22.43 21.71 5.33
N LEU A 287 -21.89 20.73 4.59
CA LEU A 287 -21.03 19.69 5.18
C LEU A 287 -19.65 20.24 5.58
N GLU A 288 -19.09 21.18 4.81
CA GLU A 288 -17.82 21.81 5.14
C GLU A 288 -17.93 22.71 6.38
N ASP A 289 -19.02 23.48 6.48
CA ASP A 289 -19.32 24.31 7.64
C ASP A 289 -19.53 23.44 8.89
N LEU A 290 -20.22 22.31 8.73
CA LEU A 290 -20.47 21.35 9.81
C LEU A 290 -19.17 20.67 10.26
N LYS A 291 -18.32 20.24 9.31
CA LYS A 291 -16.99 19.67 9.57
C LYS A 291 -16.08 20.66 10.30
N LEU A 292 -16.01 21.90 9.83
CA LEU A 292 -15.20 22.96 10.44
C LEU A 292 -15.65 23.25 11.89
N ARG A 293 -16.96 23.22 12.12
CA ARG A 293 -17.55 23.52 13.42
C ARG A 293 -17.37 22.40 14.45
N THR A 294 -17.57 21.15 14.05
CA THR A 294 -17.56 20.01 14.99
C THR A 294 -16.20 19.31 15.06
N GLY A 295 -15.32 19.55 14.10
CA GLY A 295 -14.06 18.80 13.95
C GLY A 295 -14.27 17.35 13.50
N VAL A 296 -15.49 16.96 13.12
CA VAL A 296 -15.83 15.62 12.64
C VAL A 296 -15.53 15.53 11.15
N ASP A 297 -14.79 14.51 10.73
CA ASP A 297 -14.63 14.18 9.32
C ASP A 297 -15.93 13.55 8.79
N ILE A 298 -16.58 14.20 7.83
CA ILE A 298 -17.83 13.73 7.23
C ILE A 298 -17.57 13.21 5.83
N GLY A 299 -17.93 11.96 5.54
CA GLY A 299 -17.79 11.34 4.24
C GLY A 299 -19.12 10.82 3.71
N ILE A 300 -19.48 11.19 2.48
CA ILE A 300 -20.65 10.64 1.78
C ILE A 300 -20.19 9.57 0.81
N GLY A 301 -20.59 8.32 1.04
CA GLY A 301 -20.44 7.21 0.11
C GLY A 301 -21.69 7.07 -0.76
N PHE A 302 -21.50 7.08 -2.08
CA PHE A 302 -22.57 6.76 -3.02
C PHE A 302 -22.52 5.27 -3.32
N CYS A 303 -23.60 4.55 -3.05
CA CYS A 303 -23.75 3.18 -3.50
C CYS A 303 -24.50 3.22 -4.83
N SER A 304 -23.81 2.95 -5.93
CA SER A 304 -24.49 2.73 -7.21
C SER A 304 -25.28 1.43 -7.14
N ASP A 305 -26.44 1.38 -7.80
CA ASP A 305 -27.26 0.17 -7.93
C ASP A 305 -26.36 -1.01 -8.28
N SER A 306 -26.26 -1.96 -7.37
CA SER A 306 -25.69 -3.27 -7.68
C SER A 306 -26.72 -3.99 -8.54
N ASP A 307 -26.27 -4.52 -9.68
CA ASP A 307 -27.09 -5.34 -10.58
C ASP A 307 -27.69 -6.57 -9.87
N ASP A 308 -27.26 -6.88 -8.64
CA ASP A 308 -27.73 -8.01 -7.84
C ASP A 308 -29.09 -7.75 -7.15
N PHE A 309 -29.59 -6.51 -7.13
CA PHE A 309 -30.88 -6.17 -6.52
C PHE A 309 -31.80 -5.34 -7.44
N PRO A 310 -32.24 -5.88 -8.59
CA PRO A 310 -33.11 -5.18 -9.50
C PRO A 310 -34.49 -4.91 -8.87
N GLY A 311 -34.79 -3.64 -8.61
CA GLY A 311 -36.15 -3.14 -8.66
C GLY A 311 -36.86 -2.76 -7.36
N ARG A 312 -36.20 -2.62 -6.20
CA ARG A 312 -36.92 -2.19 -4.97
C ARG A 312 -36.26 -1.16 -4.06
N TYR A 313 -35.00 -0.77 -4.27
CA TYR A 313 -34.37 0.24 -3.43
C TYR A 313 -34.02 1.47 -4.27
N LYS A 314 -34.57 2.63 -3.90
CA LYS A 314 -34.00 3.91 -4.33
C LYS A 314 -32.55 3.91 -3.83
N MET A 315 -31.59 4.25 -4.70
CA MET A 315 -30.16 4.40 -4.38
C MET A 315 -29.95 4.86 -2.92
N VAL A 316 -29.34 3.98 -2.13
CA VAL A 316 -29.06 4.20 -0.72
C VAL A 316 -27.63 4.69 -0.62
N ASN A 317 -27.44 5.91 -0.11
CA ASN A 317 -26.13 6.49 0.16
C ASN A 317 -25.82 6.32 1.65
N GLU A 318 -24.53 6.26 1.99
CA GLU A 318 -24.07 6.20 3.38
C GLU A 318 -23.39 7.52 3.76
N ALA A 319 -23.78 8.11 4.88
CA ALA A 319 -23.06 9.22 5.49
C ALA A 319 -22.25 8.69 6.68
N GLY A 320 -20.93 8.72 6.58
CA GLY A 320 -20.00 8.33 7.65
C GLY A 320 -19.47 9.55 8.40
N LEU A 321 -19.42 9.44 9.73
CA LEU A 321 -18.88 10.44 10.67
C LEU A 321 -17.65 9.86 11.37
N LEU A 322 -16.49 10.49 11.21
CA LEU A 322 -15.19 9.97 11.61
C LEU A 322 -14.40 11.00 12.45
N ASN A 323 -13.47 10.52 13.27
CA ASN A 323 -12.47 11.33 13.99
C ASN A 323 -13.01 12.46 14.90
N GLY A 324 -14.29 12.39 15.31
CA GLY A 324 -14.93 13.38 16.18
C GLY A 324 -15.03 13.00 17.66
N THR A 325 -15.35 13.99 18.51
CA THR A 325 -15.84 13.72 19.88
C THR A 325 -17.25 13.12 19.83
N ASP A 326 -17.73 12.51 20.94
CA ASP A 326 -19.07 11.90 20.95
C ASP A 326 -20.15 12.99 20.77
N GLU A 327 -19.89 14.16 21.35
CA GLU A 327 -20.70 15.36 21.24
C GLU A 327 -20.70 15.89 19.81
N GLY A 328 -19.53 15.95 19.16
CA GLY A 328 -19.39 16.40 17.78
C GLY A 328 -20.12 15.48 16.80
N ILE A 329 -19.97 14.16 16.96
CA ILE A 329 -20.67 13.16 16.14
C ILE A 329 -22.18 13.27 16.35
N LYS A 330 -22.65 13.35 17.59
CA LYS A 330 -24.07 13.52 17.92
C LYS A 330 -24.65 14.80 17.32
N GLU A 331 -23.92 15.92 17.38
CA GLU A 331 -24.32 17.17 16.75
C GLU A 331 -24.43 17.03 15.23
N CYS A 332 -23.44 16.40 14.58
CA CYS A 332 -23.47 16.13 13.14
C CYS A 332 -24.71 15.31 12.76
N THR A 333 -24.98 14.21 13.46
CA THR A 333 -26.16 13.35 13.21
C THR A 333 -27.46 14.14 13.32
N VAL A 334 -27.64 14.92 14.38
CA VAL A 334 -28.86 15.75 14.57
C VAL A 334 -29.03 16.78 13.46
N ARG A 335 -27.95 17.47 13.07
CA ARG A 335 -27.99 18.53 12.06
C ARG A 335 -28.28 17.98 10.66
N ILE A 336 -27.64 16.86 10.31
CA ILE A 336 -27.88 16.19 9.03
C ILE A 336 -29.34 15.71 8.97
N MET A 337 -29.83 15.04 10.01
CA MET A 337 -31.22 14.57 10.05
C MET A 337 -32.24 15.71 10.01
N ALA A 338 -31.97 16.83 10.71
CA ALA A 338 -32.84 18.01 10.64
C ALA A 338 -32.91 18.60 9.22
N ARG A 339 -31.77 18.65 8.51
CA ARG A 339 -31.71 19.14 7.13
C ARG A 339 -32.46 18.22 6.17
N VAL A 340 -32.41 16.91 6.40
CA VAL A 340 -33.13 15.89 5.61
C VAL A 340 -34.64 15.96 5.86
N MET A 341 -35.07 16.14 7.12
CA MET A 341 -36.49 16.17 7.50
C MET A 341 -37.20 17.49 7.15
N ASN A 342 -36.47 18.60 7.02
CA ASN A 342 -37.04 19.86 6.55
C ASN A 342 -37.43 19.74 5.07
N ARG A 343 -38.69 19.42 4.82
CA ARG A 343 -39.33 19.54 3.51
C ARG A 343 -39.60 21.01 3.25
N GLU A 344 -38.71 21.68 2.54
CA GLU A 344 -39.02 22.95 1.85
C GLU A 344 -39.96 22.70 0.68
#